data_AF-A0A961I778-F1
#
_entry.id   AF-A0A961I778-F1
#
_cell.length_a   1.000
_cell.length_b   1.000
_cell.length_c   1.000
_cell.angle_alpha   90.00
_cell.angle_beta   90.00
_cell.angle_gamma   90.00
#
_symmetry.space_group_name_H-M   'P 1'
#
loop_
_entity.id
_entity.type
_entity.pdbx_description
1 polymer ?
#
loop_
_entity_poly.entity_id
_entity_poly.type
_entity_poly.pdbx_seq_one_letter_code
_entity_poly.pdbx_strand_id
1 'polypeptide(L)'
;MVNDILKFWFGQAVPQGLPDQAVRDLWFKKSAATDDTIRERFGKLVQSALDTDGLSNWEGRMPDELALVILLDQFTRNIFRDTPRAFAGDRRAIQLVQAGVAERRERQLPLIQRAFFYMPCMHSEDADIQKWGVLLFQKL
;
A
#
# COMPACT_ATOMS: atom_id res chain seq x y z
N MET A 1 -3.66 11.84 -9.83
CA MET A 1 -2.63 10.80 -9.62
C MET A 1 -2.75 10.16 -8.24
N VAL A 2 -2.26 10.78 -7.15
CA VAL A 2 -2.39 10.22 -5.76
C VAL A 2 -3.86 9.93 -5.40
N ASN A 3 -4.74 10.92 -5.57
CA ASN A 3 -6.16 10.77 -5.29
C ASN A 3 -6.83 9.64 -6.08
N ASP A 4 -6.35 9.34 -7.29
CA ASP A 4 -6.96 8.29 -8.12
C ASP A 4 -6.60 6.89 -7.61
N ILE A 5 -5.36 6.72 -7.13
CA ILE A 5 -4.91 5.49 -6.47
C ILE A 5 -5.72 5.27 -5.19
N LEU A 6 -5.79 6.28 -4.33
CA LEU A 6 -6.48 6.16 -3.04
C LEU A 6 -7.99 5.98 -3.21
N LYS A 7 -8.63 6.69 -4.15
CA LYS A 7 -10.06 6.48 -4.46
C LYS A 7 -10.33 5.10 -5.06
N PHE A 8 -9.43 4.60 -5.93
CA PHE A 8 -9.59 3.25 -6.48
C PHE A 8 -9.46 2.21 -5.38
N TRP A 9 -8.45 2.34 -4.51
CA TRP A 9 -8.16 1.33 -3.50
C TRP A 9 -9.13 1.37 -2.34
N PHE A 10 -9.47 2.56 -1.83
CA PHE A 10 -10.31 2.69 -0.63
C PHE A 10 -11.77 3.05 -0.92
N GLY A 11 -12.14 3.27 -2.19
CA GLY A 11 -13.47 3.73 -2.58
C GLY A 11 -13.77 5.17 -2.13
N GLN A 12 -15.05 5.51 -2.02
CA GLN A 12 -15.46 6.69 -1.25
C GLN A 12 -15.23 6.36 0.23
N ALA A 13 -14.32 7.10 0.87
CA ALA A 13 -13.89 6.85 2.24
C ALA A 13 -15.09 6.59 3.16
N VAL A 14 -15.13 5.39 3.77
CA VAL A 14 -16.11 5.10 4.82
C VAL A 14 -15.57 5.74 6.11
N PRO A 15 -16.16 6.84 6.62
CA PRO A 15 -15.52 7.60 7.68
C PRO A 15 -15.44 6.84 9.01
N GLN A 16 -16.31 5.85 9.24
CA GLN A 16 -16.39 5.07 10.50
C GLN A 16 -16.92 3.62 10.33
N GLY A 17 -16.82 3.03 9.14
CA GLY A 17 -17.43 1.71 8.86
C GLY A 17 -16.49 0.75 8.16
N LEU A 18 -16.91 -0.52 8.10
CA LEU A 18 -16.24 -1.51 7.26
C LEU A 18 -16.47 -1.15 5.77
N PRO A 19 -15.46 -1.33 4.92
CA PRO A 19 -15.62 -1.16 3.47
C PRO A 19 -16.70 -2.10 2.95
N ASP A 20 -17.38 -1.67 1.88
CA ASP A 20 -18.35 -2.53 1.20
C ASP A 20 -17.71 -3.81 0.66
N GLN A 21 -18.55 -4.77 0.27
CA GLN A 21 -18.06 -6.06 -0.22
C GLN A 21 -17.19 -5.92 -1.47
N ALA A 22 -17.45 -4.94 -2.33
CA ALA A 22 -16.68 -4.74 -3.56
C ALA A 22 -15.24 -4.29 -3.26
N VAL A 23 -15.06 -3.40 -2.30
CA VAL A 23 -13.73 -2.96 -1.83
C VAL A 23 -13.00 -4.09 -1.11
N ARG A 24 -13.70 -4.92 -0.33
CA ARG A 24 -13.08 -6.11 0.29
C ARG A 24 -12.65 -7.16 -0.72
N ASP A 25 -13.47 -7.40 -1.73
CA ASP A 25 -13.15 -8.28 -2.85
C ASP A 25 -11.94 -7.73 -3.62
N LEU A 26 -11.87 -6.41 -3.85
CA LEU A 26 -10.72 -5.77 -4.48
C LEU A 26 -9.40 -6.08 -3.76
N TRP A 27 -9.41 -6.05 -2.42
CA TRP A 27 -8.20 -6.25 -1.61
C TRP A 27 -7.80 -7.72 -1.45
N PHE A 28 -8.77 -8.60 -1.20
CA PHE A 28 -8.48 -9.94 -0.70
C PHE A 28 -8.84 -11.07 -1.66
N LYS A 29 -9.63 -10.80 -2.70
CA LYS A 29 -10.02 -11.82 -3.67
C LYS A 29 -9.10 -11.80 -4.88
N LYS A 30 -8.47 -12.94 -5.17
CA LYS A 30 -7.73 -13.13 -6.43
C LYS A 30 -8.70 -13.02 -7.61
N SER A 31 -8.44 -12.07 -8.50
CA SER A 31 -9.31 -11.75 -9.64
C SER A 31 -8.47 -11.24 -10.81
N ALA A 32 -8.45 -11.99 -11.92
CA ALA A 32 -7.72 -11.57 -13.13
C ALA A 32 -8.22 -10.22 -13.67
N ALA A 33 -9.54 -10.00 -13.63
CA ALA A 33 -10.13 -8.72 -14.04
C ALA A 33 -9.64 -7.54 -13.18
N THR A 34 -9.45 -7.76 -11.88
CA THR A 34 -8.87 -6.76 -10.97
C THR A 34 -7.40 -6.50 -11.32
N ASP A 35 -6.62 -7.56 -11.53
CA ASP A 35 -5.21 -7.46 -11.88
C ASP A 35 -5.01 -6.71 -13.20
N ASP A 36 -5.83 -7.00 -14.21
CA ASP A 36 -5.82 -6.32 -15.50
C ASP A 36 -6.19 -4.85 -15.37
N THR A 37 -7.24 -4.54 -14.60
CA THR A 37 -7.64 -3.14 -14.32
C THR A 37 -6.51 -2.36 -13.65
N ILE A 38 -5.83 -2.95 -12.66
CA ILE A 38 -4.70 -2.31 -11.96
C ILE A 38 -3.53 -2.10 -12.93
N ARG A 39 -3.22 -3.12 -13.75
CA ARG A 39 -2.14 -3.05 -14.75
C ARG A 39 -2.39 -1.96 -15.77
N GLU A 40 -3.60 -1.88 -16.32
CA GLU A 40 -3.98 -0.89 -17.33
C GLU A 40 -3.94 0.54 -16.77
N ARG A 41 -4.52 0.75 -15.59
CA ARG A 41 -4.69 2.10 -15.02
C ARG A 41 -3.42 2.62 -14.35
N PHE A 42 -2.69 1.75 -13.65
CA PHE A 42 -1.62 2.15 -12.74
C PHE A 42 -0.28 1.50 -13.06
N GLY A 43 -0.19 0.61 -14.06
CA GLY A 43 1.06 -0.09 -14.39
C GLY A 43 2.23 0.84 -14.65
N LYS A 44 2.03 1.96 -15.35
CA LYS A 44 3.08 2.97 -15.55
C LYS A 44 3.56 3.60 -14.24
N LEU A 45 2.64 3.89 -13.32
CA LEU A 45 2.98 4.43 -12.00
C LEU A 45 3.69 3.40 -11.13
N VAL A 46 3.33 2.12 -11.21
CA VAL A 46 4.05 1.04 -10.53
C VAL A 46 5.46 0.91 -11.07
N GLN A 47 5.67 1.01 -12.39
CA GLN A 47 7.03 1.03 -12.96
C GLN A 47 7.82 2.23 -12.41
N SER A 48 7.26 3.43 -12.46
CA SER A 48 7.90 4.62 -11.91
C SER A 48 8.16 4.52 -10.40
N ALA A 49 7.30 3.86 -9.63
CA ALA A 49 7.53 3.64 -8.20
C ALA A 49 8.68 2.64 -7.94
N LEU A 50 8.87 1.67 -8.83
CA LEU A 50 9.95 0.67 -8.71
C LEU A 50 11.32 1.18 -9.18
N ASP A 51 11.36 2.27 -9.94
CA ASP A 51 12.60 2.93 -10.32
C ASP A 51 13.34 3.48 -9.09
N THR A 52 14.66 3.62 -9.20
CA THR A 52 15.49 4.25 -8.15
C THR A 52 15.02 5.70 -7.96
N ASP A 53 14.72 6.08 -6.71
CA ASP A 53 14.19 7.39 -6.32
C ASP A 53 12.87 7.81 -7.01
N GLY A 54 12.18 6.87 -7.65
CA GLY A 54 10.99 7.15 -8.42
C GLY A 54 9.83 7.58 -7.53
N LEU A 55 9.12 8.65 -7.90
CA LEU A 55 8.07 9.28 -7.08
C LEU A 55 8.56 9.73 -5.68
N SER A 56 9.86 9.98 -5.49
CA SER A 56 10.44 10.47 -4.21
C SER A 56 9.77 11.74 -3.68
N ASN A 57 9.19 12.56 -4.56
CA ASN A 57 8.42 13.75 -4.16
C ASN A 57 7.11 13.44 -3.41
N TRP A 58 6.71 12.17 -3.29
CA TRP A 58 5.55 11.72 -2.50
C TRP A 58 5.96 11.29 -1.09
N GLU A 59 7.25 11.08 -0.83
CA GLU A 59 7.77 10.69 0.49
C GLU A 59 7.66 11.85 1.48
N GLY A 60 7.49 11.53 2.78
CA GLY A 60 7.39 12.54 3.83
C GLY A 60 6.05 13.28 3.93
N ARG A 61 5.08 13.01 3.04
CA ARG A 61 3.78 13.68 3.03
C ARG A 61 2.62 12.68 2.96
N MET A 62 1.70 12.75 3.93
CA MET A 62 0.43 12.01 3.84
C MET A 62 -0.62 12.82 3.07
N PRO A 63 -1.49 12.18 2.27
CA PRO A 63 -1.59 10.73 2.03
C PRO A 63 -0.76 10.23 0.83
N ASP A 64 0.11 11.06 0.26
CA ASP A 64 0.91 10.74 -0.93
C ASP A 64 1.86 9.56 -0.68
N GLU A 65 2.52 9.53 0.48
CA GLU A 65 3.42 8.45 0.92
C GLU A 65 2.66 7.11 1.05
N LEU A 66 1.39 7.13 1.49
CA LEU A 66 0.53 5.95 1.48
C LEU A 66 0.24 5.47 0.06
N ALA A 67 -0.05 6.37 -0.88
CA ALA A 67 -0.29 5.97 -2.27
C ALA A 67 0.97 5.31 -2.86
N LEU A 68 2.16 5.80 -2.52
CA LEU A 68 3.42 5.16 -2.91
C LEU A 68 3.55 3.76 -2.31
N VAL A 69 3.23 3.58 -1.02
CA VAL A 69 3.19 2.24 -0.39
C VAL A 69 2.22 1.30 -1.10
N ILE A 70 1.01 1.76 -1.46
CA ILE A 70 0.05 0.94 -2.23
C ILE A 70 0.61 0.51 -3.59
N LEU A 71 1.30 1.41 -4.31
CA LEU A 71 1.94 1.07 -5.58
C LEU A 71 3.03 0.01 -5.41
N LEU A 72 3.84 0.12 -4.36
CA LEU A 72 5.00 -0.75 -4.11
C LEU A 72 4.64 -2.11 -3.53
N ASP A 73 3.58 -2.20 -2.72
CA ASP A 73 3.23 -3.40 -1.96
C ASP A 73 1.97 -4.09 -2.47
N GLN A 74 0.88 -3.36 -2.71
CA GLN A 74 -0.39 -3.98 -3.15
C GLN A 74 -0.40 -4.20 -4.66
N PHE A 75 -0.14 -3.14 -5.44
CA PHE A 75 -0.30 -3.22 -6.89
C PHE A 75 0.76 -4.09 -7.56
N THR A 76 1.98 -4.15 -7.03
CA THR A 76 3.02 -5.09 -7.49
C THR A 76 2.53 -6.54 -7.38
N ARG A 77 1.88 -6.91 -6.27
CA ARG A 77 1.31 -8.25 -6.04
C ARG A 77 0.14 -8.58 -6.96
N ASN A 78 -0.63 -7.59 -7.39
CA ASN A 78 -1.67 -7.77 -8.42
C ASN A 78 -1.07 -7.87 -9.83
N ILE A 79 -0.22 -6.92 -10.22
CA ILE A 79 0.29 -6.79 -11.59
C ILE A 79 1.22 -7.95 -11.95
N PHE A 80 2.10 -8.34 -11.02
CA PHE A 80 3.14 -9.34 -11.20
C PHE A 80 2.85 -10.64 -10.45
N ARG A 81 1.56 -10.94 -10.23
CA ARG A 81 1.09 -12.10 -9.47
C ARG A 81 1.81 -13.38 -9.90
N ASP A 82 2.11 -14.22 -8.91
CA ASP A 82 2.76 -15.53 -9.10
C ASP A 82 4.18 -15.41 -9.74
N THR A 83 4.82 -14.24 -9.62
CA THR A 83 6.21 -14.02 -10.06
C THR A 83 7.06 -13.36 -8.96
N PRO A 84 8.39 -13.51 -8.98
CA PRO A 84 9.28 -12.83 -8.02
C PRO A 84 9.15 -11.30 -8.04
N ARG A 85 8.73 -10.73 -9.16
CA ARG A 85 8.58 -9.27 -9.30
C ARG A 85 7.44 -8.70 -8.45
N ALA A 86 6.52 -9.55 -7.96
CA ALA A 86 5.50 -9.16 -6.99
C ALA A 86 6.10 -8.54 -5.71
N PHE A 87 7.33 -8.90 -5.36
CA PHE A 87 8.02 -8.48 -4.14
C PHE A 87 9.02 -7.34 -4.37
N ALA A 88 9.10 -6.80 -5.60
CA ALA A 88 10.15 -5.86 -6.00
C ALA A 88 10.10 -4.53 -5.20
N GLY A 89 8.93 -4.16 -4.66
CA GLY A 89 8.74 -2.95 -3.88
C GLY A 89 8.88 -3.13 -2.36
N ASP A 90 8.93 -4.37 -1.86
CA ASP A 90 8.75 -4.68 -0.43
C ASP A 90 9.76 -3.95 0.47
N ARG A 91 11.04 -3.99 0.09
CA ARG A 91 12.11 -3.32 0.87
C ARG A 91 11.87 -1.82 0.97
N ARG A 92 11.50 -1.16 -0.14
CA ARG A 92 11.25 0.29 -0.16
C ARG A 92 9.96 0.63 0.60
N ALA A 93 8.92 -0.18 0.45
CA ALA A 93 7.68 -0.01 1.20
C ALA A 93 7.94 -0.05 2.72
N ILE A 94 8.72 -1.02 3.22
CA ILE A 94 9.09 -1.10 4.65
C ILE A 94 9.86 0.15 5.10
N GLN A 95 10.80 0.65 4.30
CA GLN A 95 11.56 1.88 4.62
C GLN A 95 10.64 3.10 4.77
N LEU A 96 9.64 3.24 3.88
CA LEU A 96 8.64 4.31 3.97
C LEU A 96 7.80 4.18 5.25
N VAL A 97 7.40 2.96 5.62
CA VAL A 97 6.64 2.71 6.85
C VAL A 97 7.46 3.08 8.08
N GLN A 98 8.73 2.68 8.14
CA GLN A 98 9.64 3.02 9.24
C GLN A 98 9.81 4.54 9.38
N ALA A 99 10.06 5.25 8.29
CA ALA A 99 10.20 6.70 8.30
C ALA A 99 8.89 7.40 8.70
N GLY A 100 7.76 6.96 8.13
CA GLY A 100 6.44 7.50 8.43
C GLY A 100 6.06 7.38 9.90
N VAL A 101 6.29 6.21 10.51
CA VAL A 101 6.02 5.95 11.92
C VAL A 101 6.97 6.71 12.85
N ALA A 102 8.26 6.80 12.50
CA ALA A 102 9.25 7.55 13.29
C ALA A 102 8.83 9.02 13.46
N GLU A 103 8.26 9.62 12.42
CA GLU A 103 7.76 10.99 12.42
C GLU A 103 6.26 11.12 12.74
N ARG A 104 5.59 10.01 13.06
CA ARG A 104 4.15 9.95 13.40
C ARG A 104 3.23 10.48 12.29
N ARG A 105 3.69 10.46 11.02
CA ARG A 105 2.94 11.00 9.87
C ARG A 105 1.66 10.21 9.61
N GLU A 106 1.70 8.90 9.83
CA GLU A 106 0.59 7.96 9.64
C GLU A 106 -0.63 8.28 10.51
N ARG A 107 -0.45 9.06 11.58
CA ARG A 107 -1.55 9.51 12.45
C ARG A 107 -2.55 10.43 11.73
N GLN A 108 -2.13 11.04 10.62
CA GLN A 108 -3.00 11.85 9.77
C GLN A 108 -3.96 10.99 8.94
N LEU A 109 -3.67 9.69 8.77
CA LEU A 109 -4.49 8.78 8.00
C LEU A 109 -5.70 8.29 8.81
N PRO A 110 -6.87 8.12 8.17
CA PRO A 110 -7.97 7.31 8.68
C PRO A 110 -7.50 5.89 9.04
N LEU A 111 -8.19 5.23 9.98
CA LEU A 111 -7.79 3.94 10.55
C LEU A 111 -7.51 2.88 9.48
N ILE A 112 -8.40 2.71 8.50
CA ILE A 112 -8.23 1.71 7.44
C ILE A 112 -7.04 2.03 6.52
N GLN A 113 -6.80 3.30 6.23
CA GLN A 113 -5.65 3.75 5.43
C GLN A 113 -4.35 3.52 6.19
N ARG A 114 -4.35 3.73 7.51
CA ARG A 114 -3.22 3.44 8.39
C ARG A 114 -2.93 1.95 8.47
N ALA A 115 -3.96 1.09 8.52
CA ALA A 115 -3.80 -0.35 8.42
C ALA A 115 -3.07 -0.74 7.13
N PHE A 116 -3.49 -0.17 5.99
CA PHE A 116 -2.82 -0.39 4.71
C PHE A 116 -1.41 0.18 4.63
N PHE A 117 -1.13 1.29 5.31
CA PHE A 117 0.22 1.80 5.47
C PHE A 117 1.10 0.76 6.20
N TYR A 118 0.57 0.02 7.16
CA TYR A 118 1.34 -0.99 7.92
C TYR A 118 1.45 -2.36 7.22
N MET A 119 0.63 -2.63 6.19
CA MET A 119 0.60 -3.94 5.48
C MET A 119 1.97 -4.46 5.04
N PRO A 120 2.93 -3.64 4.56
CA PRO A 120 4.27 -4.14 4.18
C PRO A 120 4.97 -4.89 5.32
N CYS A 121 4.69 -4.56 6.58
CA CYS A 121 5.27 -5.26 7.72
C CYS A 121 4.75 -6.71 7.81
N MET A 122 3.48 -6.94 7.49
CA MET A 122 2.88 -8.29 7.47
C MET A 122 3.35 -9.14 6.29
N HIS A 123 3.88 -8.52 5.25
CA HIS A 123 4.44 -9.22 4.10
C HIS A 123 5.95 -9.49 4.23
N SER A 124 6.61 -8.92 5.22
CA SER A 124 8.05 -9.11 5.42
C SER A 124 8.35 -10.52 5.92
N GLU A 125 9.41 -11.13 5.41
CA GLU A 125 9.96 -12.40 5.94
C GLU A 125 10.91 -12.17 7.13
N ASP A 126 11.17 -10.91 7.50
CA ASP A 126 11.96 -10.55 8.67
C ASP A 126 11.09 -10.61 9.95
N ALA A 127 11.51 -11.45 10.90
CA ALA A 127 10.78 -11.68 12.13
C ALA A 127 10.66 -10.44 13.03
N ASP A 128 11.63 -9.53 13.01
CA ASP A 128 11.59 -8.31 13.81
C ASP A 128 10.68 -7.26 13.17
N ILE A 129 10.65 -7.18 11.83
CA ILE A 129 9.67 -6.37 11.10
C ILE A 129 8.24 -6.88 11.35
N GLN A 130 8.04 -8.20 11.34
CA GLN A 130 6.74 -8.81 11.66
C GLN A 130 6.28 -8.48 13.09
N LYS A 131 7.14 -8.66 14.10
CA LYS A 131 6.84 -8.28 15.50
C LYS A 131 6.50 -6.80 15.61
N TRP A 132 7.26 -5.94 14.95
CA TRP A 132 7.00 -4.51 14.93
C TRP A 132 5.65 -4.19 14.28
N GLY A 133 5.34 -4.82 13.14
CA GLY A 133 4.05 -4.75 12.47
C GLY A 133 2.88 -5.08 13.41
N VAL A 134 2.96 -6.20 14.14
CA VAL A 134 1.94 -6.57 15.14
C VAL A 134 1.71 -5.45 16.17
N LEU A 135 2.77 -4.84 16.68
CA LEU A 135 2.66 -3.71 17.62
C LEU A 135 2.03 -2.45 17.01
N LEU A 136 2.18 -2.24 15.69
CA LEU A 136 1.52 -1.15 14.98
C LEU A 136 0.02 -1.42 14.82
N PHE A 137 -0.35 -2.63 14.40
CA PHE A 137 -1.75 -3.03 14.23
C PHE A 137 -2.54 -3.03 15.55
N GLN A 138 -1.90 -3.37 16.68
CA GLN A 138 -2.52 -3.29 18.01
C GLN A 138 -2.89 -1.87 18.46
N LYS A 139 -2.36 -0.83 17.80
CA LYS A 139 -2.64 0.59 18.10
C LYS A 139 -3.74 1.19 17.23
N LEU A 140 -4.33 0.39 16.33
CA LEU A 140 -5.43 0.82 15.47
C LEU A 140 -6.76 0.80 16.23
#